data_AF-A0A2E4X6B9-F1
#
_entry.id   AF-A0A2E4X6B9-F1
#
_cell.length_a   1.000
_cell.length_b   1.000
_cell.length_c   1.000
_cell.angle_alpha   90.00
_cell.angle_beta   90.00
_cell.angle_gamma   90.00
#
_symmetry.space_group_name_H-M   'P 1'
#
loop_
_entity.id
_entity.type
_entity.pdbx_description
1 polymer ?
#
loop_
_entity_poly.entity_id
_entity_poly.type
_entity_poly.pdbx_seq_one_letter_code
_entity_poly.pdbx_strand_id
1 'polypeptide(L)'
;MNKINSTGLNLISRANENKINEELVSKKEILSEQNSVLKNNNLLNENNFLQNVSDAINNVAKTQNEAAKITKNYELGNEQDLTKVIVNQQISKLAFQITLNVRNKVLSAYKDIMNMPV
;
A
#
# COMPACT_ATOMS: atom_id res chain seq x y z
N MET A 1 55.88 -14.11 -9.63
CA MET A 1 54.59 -14.83 -9.70
C MET A 1 54.10 -15.09 -8.27
N ASN A 2 53.05 -14.38 -7.84
CA ASN A 2 52.58 -14.42 -6.45
C ASN A 2 51.64 -15.63 -6.28
N LYS A 3 52.09 -16.67 -5.55
CA LYS A 3 51.23 -17.81 -5.21
C LYS A 3 50.34 -17.43 -4.03
N ILE A 4 49.16 -16.89 -4.33
CA ILE A 4 48.08 -16.76 -3.33
C ILE A 4 47.69 -18.19 -2.93
N ASN A 5 47.98 -18.57 -1.70
CA ASN A 5 47.86 -19.94 -1.22
C ASN A 5 46.39 -20.35 -1.05
N SER A 6 46.02 -21.54 -1.57
CA SER A 6 44.65 -22.10 -1.64
C SER A 6 43.92 -22.11 -0.28
N THR A 7 44.65 -22.30 0.82
CA THR A 7 44.09 -22.27 2.17
C THR A 7 43.58 -20.88 2.57
N GLY A 8 44.25 -19.80 2.15
CA GLY A 8 43.83 -18.42 2.44
C GLY A 8 42.58 -18.03 1.64
N LEU A 9 42.52 -18.44 0.37
CA LEU A 9 41.33 -18.27 -0.48
C LEU A 9 40.12 -19.04 0.09
N ASN A 10 40.30 -20.26 0.58
CA ASN A 10 39.23 -21.04 1.21
C ASN A 10 38.73 -20.44 2.53
N LEU A 11 39.61 -19.84 3.34
CA LEU A 11 39.22 -19.17 4.58
C LEU A 11 38.43 -17.88 4.31
N ILE A 12 38.81 -17.11 3.28
CA ILE A 12 38.10 -15.90 2.85
C ILE A 12 36.73 -16.27 2.26
N SER A 13 36.64 -17.31 1.43
CA SER A 13 35.37 -17.80 0.89
C SER A 13 34.43 -18.29 1.99
N ARG A 14 34.94 -19.08 2.96
CA ARG A 14 34.15 -19.58 4.09
C ARG A 14 33.68 -18.46 5.02
N ALA A 15 34.52 -17.45 5.26
CA ALA A 15 34.13 -16.28 6.04
C ALA A 15 33.04 -15.45 5.33
N ASN A 16 33.14 -15.32 4.00
CA ASN A 16 32.12 -14.65 3.20
C ASN A 16 30.79 -15.43 3.18
N GLU A 17 30.83 -16.75 2.99
CA GLU A 17 29.66 -17.63 3.07
C GLU A 17 28.98 -17.59 4.44
N ASN A 18 29.75 -17.60 5.53
CA ASN A 18 29.21 -17.48 6.88
C ASN A 18 28.52 -16.12 7.11
N LYS A 19 29.13 -15.02 6.65
CA LYS A 19 28.54 -13.68 6.74
C LYS A 19 27.24 -13.54 5.94
N ILE A 20 27.20 -14.14 4.73
CA ILE A 20 25.99 -14.18 3.90
C ILE A 20 24.90 -15.00 4.58
N ASN A 21 25.25 -16.12 5.23
CA ASN A 21 24.29 -16.95 5.95
C ASN A 21 23.73 -16.25 7.19
N GLU A 22 24.55 -15.48 7.92
CA GLU A 22 24.10 -14.64 9.04
C GLU A 22 23.11 -13.55 8.59
N GLU A 23 23.38 -12.90 7.46
CA GLU A 23 22.48 -11.88 6.88
C GLU A 23 21.15 -12.50 6.40
N LEU A 24 21.19 -13.69 5.81
CA LEU A 24 19.99 -14.43 5.39
C LEU A 24 19.14 -14.91 6.58
N VAL A 25 19.78 -15.32 7.68
CA VAL A 25 19.09 -15.69 8.92
C VAL A 25 18.42 -14.47 9.55
N SER A 26 19.14 -13.35 9.68
CA SER A 26 18.58 -12.09 10.19
C SER A 26 17.41 -11.60 9.32
N LYS A 27 17.54 -11.67 8.00
CA LYS A 27 16.45 -11.35 7.07
C LYS A 27 15.24 -12.25 7.28
N LYS A 28 15.43 -13.57 7.44
CA LYS A 28 14.34 -14.52 7.71
C LYS A 28 13.67 -14.27 9.06
N GLU A 29 14.43 -13.92 10.09
CA GLU A 29 13.90 -13.56 11.42
C GLU A 29 13.04 -12.30 11.33
N ILE A 30 13.54 -11.23 10.72
CA ILE A 30 12.79 -9.99 10.47
C ILE A 30 11.51 -10.24 9.66
N LEU A 31 11.58 -11.08 8.62
CA LEU A 31 10.40 -11.47 7.83
C LEU A 31 9.38 -12.27 8.66
N SER A 32 9.84 -13.14 9.55
CA SER A 32 8.96 -13.91 10.44
C SER A 32 8.31 -13.05 11.53
N GLU A 33 9.05 -12.07 12.07
CA GLU A 33 8.57 -11.08 13.03
C GLU A 33 7.56 -10.12 12.39
N GLN A 34 7.81 -9.68 11.15
CA GLN A 34 6.83 -8.90 10.39
C GLN A 34 5.54 -9.69 10.18
N ASN A 35 5.62 -10.98 9.85
CA ASN A 35 4.43 -11.82 9.67
C ASN A 35 3.65 -12.08 10.97
N SER A 36 4.31 -12.15 12.12
CA SER A 36 3.62 -12.29 13.42
C SER A 36 2.96 -10.98 13.84
N VAL A 37 3.60 -9.82 13.60
CA VAL A 37 3.02 -8.48 13.82
C VAL A 37 1.81 -8.24 12.91
N LEU A 38 1.86 -8.71 11.66
CA LEU A 38 0.72 -8.60 10.73
C LEU A 38 -0.46 -9.50 11.12
N LYS A 39 -0.20 -10.68 11.71
CA LYS A 39 -1.26 -11.60 12.20
C LYS A 39 -1.96 -11.11 13.47
N ASN A 40 -1.28 -10.33 14.31
CA ASN A 40 -1.81 -9.88 15.62
C ASN A 40 -2.73 -8.67 15.54
N ASN A 41 -2.93 -8.09 14.36
CA ASN A 41 -3.93 -7.06 14.17
C ASN A 41 -5.22 -7.71 13.67
N ASN A 42 -6.29 -7.63 14.48
CA ASN A 42 -7.68 -7.96 14.13
C ASN A 42 -8.27 -7.08 12.99
N LEU A 43 -7.43 -6.55 12.11
CA LEU A 43 -7.78 -5.77 10.91
C LEU A 43 -8.35 -6.66 9.79
N LEU A 44 -8.17 -7.98 9.88
CA LEU A 44 -8.60 -8.98 8.89
C LEU A 44 -9.93 -9.64 9.26
N ASN A 45 -10.81 -8.94 9.98
CA ASN A 45 -12.21 -9.35 10.02
C ASN A 45 -12.78 -9.09 8.61
N GLU A 46 -13.05 -10.12 7.81
CA GLU A 46 -13.50 -9.99 6.41
C GLU A 46 -14.70 -9.04 6.24
N ASN A 47 -15.54 -8.96 7.29
CA ASN A 47 -16.67 -8.02 7.38
C ASN A 47 -16.27 -6.54 7.39
N ASN A 48 -15.04 -6.19 7.82
CA ASN A 48 -14.56 -4.82 7.85
C ASN A 48 -14.05 -4.33 6.49
N PHE A 49 -13.58 -5.23 5.62
CA PHE A 49 -12.98 -4.80 4.36
C PHE A 49 -14.01 -4.25 3.38
N LEU A 50 -15.12 -4.96 3.17
CA LEU A 50 -16.21 -4.48 2.31
C LEU A 50 -16.84 -3.20 2.87
N GLN A 51 -16.94 -3.09 4.20
CA GLN A 51 -17.38 -1.88 4.87
C GLN A 51 -16.41 -0.71 4.59
N ASN A 52 -15.11 -0.90 4.75
CA ASN A 52 -14.10 0.12 4.47
C ASN A 52 -14.12 0.57 3.00
N VAL A 53 -14.35 -0.35 2.07
CA VAL A 53 -14.48 -0.03 0.63
C VAL A 53 -15.77 0.75 0.37
N SER A 54 -16.89 0.36 0.98
CA SER A 54 -18.15 1.10 0.90
C SER A 54 -18.00 2.51 1.46
N ASP A 55 -17.35 2.64 2.62
CA ASP A 55 -17.06 3.92 3.28
C ASP A 55 -16.13 4.78 2.42
N ALA A 56 -15.13 4.19 1.75
CA ALA A 56 -14.28 4.92 0.80
C ALA A 56 -15.08 5.48 -0.39
N ILE A 57 -16.01 4.70 -0.95
CA ILE A 57 -16.90 5.17 -2.04
C ILE A 57 -17.79 6.31 -1.55
N ASN A 58 -18.37 6.18 -0.36
CA ASN A 58 -19.19 7.23 0.26
C ASN A 58 -18.39 8.51 0.52
N ASN A 59 -17.14 8.37 0.97
CA ASN A 59 -16.22 9.49 1.16
C ASN A 59 -15.90 10.20 -0.15
N VAL A 60 -15.68 9.49 -1.26
CA VAL A 60 -15.50 10.12 -2.58
C VAL A 60 -16.73 10.93 -2.97
N ALA A 61 -17.93 10.38 -2.81
CA ALA A 61 -19.16 11.11 -3.12
C ALA A 61 -19.31 12.38 -2.26
N LYS A 62 -18.91 12.31 -0.98
CA LYS A 62 -18.86 13.47 -0.10
C LYS A 62 -17.85 14.52 -0.58
N THR A 63 -16.62 14.13 -0.89
CA THR A 63 -15.58 15.04 -1.36
C THR A 63 -15.95 15.69 -2.70
N GLN A 64 -16.61 14.96 -3.60
CA GLN A 64 -17.16 15.52 -4.85
C GLN A 64 -18.23 16.59 -4.58
N ASN A 65 -19.16 16.33 -3.65
CA ASN A 65 -20.18 17.31 -3.26
C ASN A 65 -19.57 18.54 -2.58
N GLU A 66 -18.57 18.35 -1.73
CA GLU A 66 -17.84 19.44 -1.08
C GLU A 66 -17.10 20.30 -2.11
N ALA A 67 -16.41 19.69 -3.07
CA ALA A 67 -15.77 20.41 -4.16
C ALA A 67 -16.79 21.20 -4.99
N ALA A 68 -17.93 20.60 -5.35
CA ALA A 68 -19.00 21.28 -6.08
C ALA A 68 -19.57 22.47 -5.27
N LYS A 69 -19.75 22.32 -3.96
CA LYS A 69 -20.22 23.39 -3.07
C LYS A 69 -19.20 24.53 -2.97
N ILE A 70 -17.92 24.20 -2.84
CA ILE A 70 -16.83 25.19 -2.76
C ILE A 70 -16.72 25.95 -4.09
N THR A 71 -16.79 25.25 -5.23
CA THR A 71 -16.84 25.88 -6.56
C THR A 71 -18.03 26.81 -6.69
N LYS A 72 -19.24 26.37 -6.31
CA LYS A 72 -20.44 27.22 -6.34
C LYS A 72 -20.32 28.44 -5.43
N ASN A 73 -19.77 28.28 -4.23
CA ASN A 73 -19.56 29.40 -3.32
C ASN A 73 -18.55 30.41 -3.88
N TYR A 74 -17.54 29.93 -4.61
CA TYR A 74 -16.59 30.77 -5.31
C TYR A 74 -17.25 31.55 -6.45
N GLU A 75 -18.04 30.89 -7.29
CA GLU A 75 -18.81 31.54 -8.36
C GLU A 75 -19.80 32.60 -7.85
N LEU A 76 -20.37 32.38 -6.66
CA LEU A 76 -21.29 33.32 -6.00
C LEU A 76 -20.57 34.44 -5.23
N GLY A 77 -19.24 34.42 -5.16
CA GLY A 77 -18.44 35.40 -4.41
C GLY A 77 -18.48 35.25 -2.88
N ASN A 78 -19.11 34.18 -2.36
CA ASN A 78 -19.15 33.87 -0.93
C ASN A 78 -17.81 33.30 -0.41
N GLU A 79 -17.01 32.71 -1.29
CA GLU A 79 -15.65 32.22 -1.03
C GLU A 79 -14.72 32.87 -2.08
N GLN A 80 -13.63 33.51 -1.65
CA GLN A 80 -12.74 34.22 -2.59
C GLN A 80 -11.47 33.42 -2.91
N ASP A 81 -11.24 32.32 -2.21
CA ASP A 81 -10.03 31.51 -2.36
C ASP A 81 -10.18 30.49 -3.52
N LEU A 82 -9.70 30.90 -4.69
CA LEU A 82 -9.60 30.03 -5.86
C LEU A 82 -8.67 28.83 -5.61
N THR A 83 -7.62 29.00 -4.81
CA THR A 83 -6.65 27.92 -4.53
C THR A 83 -7.33 26.77 -3.82
N LYS A 84 -8.17 27.09 -2.82
CA LYS A 84 -8.97 26.09 -2.11
C LYS A 84 -9.90 25.34 -3.04
N VAL A 85 -10.58 26.00 -3.98
CA VAL A 85 -11.44 25.35 -4.98
C VAL A 85 -10.65 24.35 -5.81
N ILE A 86 -9.53 24.79 -6.38
CA ILE A 86 -8.68 23.96 -7.26
C ILE A 86 -8.13 22.77 -6.47
N VAL A 87 -7.63 22.97 -5.26
CA VAL A 87 -7.11 21.89 -4.42
C VAL A 87 -8.20 20.86 -4.11
N ASN A 88 -9.41 21.29 -3.73
CA ASN A 88 -10.52 20.38 -3.46
C ASN A 88 -10.95 19.60 -4.72
N GLN A 89 -10.93 20.22 -5.89
CA GLN A 89 -11.16 19.54 -7.17
C GLN A 89 -10.10 18.49 -7.47
N GLN A 90 -8.80 18.79 -7.24
CA GLN A 90 -7.72 17.83 -7.44
C GLN A 90 -7.80 16.66 -6.45
N ILE A 91 -8.12 16.94 -5.19
CA ILE A 91 -8.34 15.91 -4.16
C ILE A 91 -9.49 14.98 -4.59
N SER A 92 -10.62 15.55 -5.02
CA SER A 92 -11.78 14.77 -5.50
C SER A 92 -11.42 13.84 -6.66
N LYS A 93 -10.66 14.36 -7.64
CA LYS A 93 -10.21 13.59 -8.81
C LYS A 93 -9.30 12.45 -8.41
N LEU A 94 -8.30 12.71 -7.57
CA LEU A 94 -7.37 11.70 -7.08
C LEU A 94 -8.09 10.62 -6.25
N ALA A 95 -8.97 11.03 -5.33
CA ALA A 95 -9.74 10.11 -4.49
C ALA A 95 -10.64 9.19 -5.32
N PHE A 96 -11.26 9.72 -6.38
CA PHE A 96 -12.04 8.92 -7.32
C PHE A 96 -11.17 7.89 -8.07
N GLN A 97 -10.00 8.29 -8.57
CA GLN A 97 -9.07 7.38 -9.25
C GLN A 97 -8.61 6.24 -8.35
N ILE A 98 -8.24 6.55 -7.10
CA ILE A 98 -7.86 5.55 -6.10
C ILE A 98 -9.01 4.58 -5.85
N THR A 99 -10.23 5.11 -5.69
CA THR A 99 -11.43 4.29 -5.43
C THR A 99 -11.75 3.33 -6.58
N LEU A 100 -11.61 3.78 -7.83
CA LEU A 100 -11.75 2.89 -8.99
C LEU A 100 -10.70 1.77 -8.98
N ASN A 101 -9.44 2.10 -8.68
CA ASN A 101 -8.36 1.12 -8.60
C ASN A 101 -8.62 0.09 -7.49
N VAL A 102 -9.05 0.55 -6.32
CA VAL A 102 -9.42 -0.34 -5.20
C VAL A 102 -10.59 -1.21 -5.60
N ARG A 103 -11.69 -0.66 -6.12
CA ARG A 103 -12.85 -1.42 -6.60
C ARG A 103 -12.45 -2.52 -7.58
N ASN A 104 -11.64 -2.18 -8.58
CA ASN A 104 -11.17 -3.14 -9.57
C ASN A 104 -10.32 -4.25 -8.93
N LYS A 105 -9.43 -3.90 -7.98
CA LYS A 105 -8.62 -4.87 -7.25
C LYS A 105 -9.45 -5.79 -6.37
N VAL A 106 -10.50 -5.28 -5.73
CA VAL A 106 -11.45 -6.05 -4.92
C VAL A 106 -12.23 -7.04 -5.78
N LEU A 107 -12.75 -6.58 -6.92
CA LEU A 107 -13.45 -7.46 -7.85
C LEU A 107 -12.55 -8.57 -8.38
N SER A 108 -11.29 -8.23 -8.71
CA SER A 108 -10.30 -9.23 -9.12
C SER A 108 -10.01 -10.22 -8.00
N ALA A 109 -9.79 -9.78 -6.76
CA ALA A 109 -9.53 -10.67 -5.63
C ALA A 109 -10.71 -11.62 -5.35
N TYR A 110 -11.95 -11.13 -5.44
CA TYR A 110 -13.13 -11.98 -5.34
C TYR A 110 -13.16 -13.03 -6.46
N LYS A 111 -12.88 -12.61 -7.70
CA LYS A 111 -12.78 -13.52 -8.84
C LYS A 111 -11.65 -14.54 -8.68
N ASP A 112 -10.51 -14.13 -8.13
CA ASP A 112 -9.34 -15.00 -7.91
C ASP A 112 -9.68 -16.09 -6.87
N ILE A 113 -10.38 -15.75 -5.78
CA ILE A 113 -10.86 -16.73 -4.79
C ILE A 113 -11.83 -17.73 -5.44
N MET A 114 -12.77 -17.24 -6.26
CA MET A 114 -13.76 -18.09 -6.95
C MET A 114 -13.13 -19.03 -7.99
N ASN A 115 -12.04 -18.60 -8.62
CA ASN A 115 -11.34 -19.36 -9.65
C ASN A 115 -10.20 -20.23 -9.11
N MET A 116 -9.92 -20.18 -7.81
CA MET A 116 -8.91 -21.03 -7.19
C MET A 116 -9.44 -22.47 -7.12
N PRO A 117 -8.72 -23.48 -7.66
CA PRO A 117 -9.12 -24.87 -7.46
C PRO A 117 -9.03 -25.23 -5.97
N VAL A 118 -10.04 -25.95 -5.48
CA VAL A 118 -10.07 -26.53 -4.13
C VAL A 118 -9.07 -27.67 -3.98
#